data_AF-A0A958Z066-F1
#
_entry.id   AF-A0A958Z066-F1
#
_cell.length_a   1.000
_cell.length_b   1.000
_cell.length_c   1.000
_cell.angle_alpha   90.00
_cell.angle_beta   90.00
_cell.angle_gamma   90.00
#
_symmetry.space_group_name_H-M   'P 1'
#
loop_
_entity.id
_entity.type
_entity.pdbx_description
1 polymer ?
#
loop_
_entity_poly.entity_id
_entity_poly.type
_entity_poly.pdbx_seq_one_letter_code
_entity_poly.pdbx_strand_id
1 'polypeptide(L)'
;MKTIFKHLLPTILLVCFTSIIEGVQAQNNSSLYDIPTAESVLKNIKGNNKKDTYAKQYAALVELTNIVKTYKSDKTDLIVSKQMEEYQKAQDKVYQDFKTKAGGSNNEWHEMWREYVYKTPRFREEEVIETLFNQNAKNHYLKKRKELNDRLRKSADALDEQNAEIISIQDEEETRIKDLKQRNKEIRKGLIPYIIGLIIGIFILFKARNWNHKLREYEFKNITDGGVVNFKDFKEAERHRKNKGYSKLLWTLGVIVVLYNFMALVFNLTKLTYVF
;
A
#
# COMPACT_ATOMS: atom_id res chain seq x y z
N MET A 1 44.42 59.43 -55.63
CA MET A 1 44.28 58.95 -54.23
C MET A 1 42.99 59.36 -53.52
N LYS A 2 42.19 60.33 -54.00
CA LYS A 2 40.91 60.74 -53.36
C LYS A 2 39.68 59.88 -53.71
N THR A 3 39.75 59.04 -54.75
CA THR A 3 38.62 58.23 -55.24
C THR A 3 38.50 56.86 -54.59
N ILE A 4 39.61 56.27 -54.11
CA ILE A 4 39.60 54.95 -53.48
C ILE A 4 38.94 55.00 -52.08
N PHE A 5 39.08 56.11 -51.36
CA PHE A 5 38.49 56.27 -50.02
C PHE A 5 36.97 56.41 -50.00
N LYS A 6 36.34 56.86 -51.10
CA LYS A 6 34.87 57.03 -51.17
C LYS A 6 34.10 55.71 -51.25
N HIS A 7 34.75 54.63 -51.71
CA HIS A 7 34.10 53.33 -51.85
C HIS A 7 34.41 52.34 -50.73
N LEU A 8 35.52 52.54 -50.00
CA LEU A 8 35.89 51.70 -48.83
C LEU A 8 35.07 52.02 -47.58
N LEU A 9 34.72 53.29 -47.35
CA LEU A 9 33.94 53.69 -46.17
C LEU A 9 32.53 53.07 -46.13
N PRO A 10 31.72 53.06 -47.21
CA PRO A 10 30.40 52.43 -47.19
C PRO A 10 30.45 50.91 -47.15
N THR A 11 31.49 50.25 -47.69
CA THR A 11 31.63 48.79 -47.57
C THR A 11 32.00 48.35 -46.16
N ILE A 12 32.88 49.08 -45.47
CA ILE A 12 33.21 48.80 -44.06
C ILE A 12 31.99 49.07 -43.17
N LEU A 13 31.21 50.12 -43.44
CA LEU A 13 29.97 50.40 -42.70
C LEU A 13 28.88 49.34 -42.95
N LEU A 14 28.77 48.80 -44.18
CA LEU A 14 27.82 47.73 -44.50
C LEU A 14 28.19 46.41 -43.82
N VAL A 15 29.49 46.07 -43.77
CA VAL A 15 29.98 44.86 -43.07
C VAL A 15 29.82 44.98 -41.55
N CYS A 16 29.99 46.18 -40.98
CA CYS A 16 29.72 46.43 -39.56
C CYS A 16 28.21 46.46 -39.24
N PHE A 17 27.34 46.89 -40.17
CA PHE A 17 25.89 46.88 -39.93
C PHE A 17 25.26 45.49 -40.07
N THR A 18 25.75 44.63 -40.98
CA THR A 18 25.26 43.24 -41.08
C THR A 18 25.70 42.38 -39.90
N SER A 19 26.80 42.72 -39.22
CA SER A 19 27.24 42.00 -38.01
C SER A 19 26.61 42.52 -36.71
N ILE A 20 25.84 43.63 -36.76
CA ILE A 20 25.07 44.15 -35.60
C ILE A 20 23.59 43.72 -35.65
N ILE A 21 23.06 43.33 -36.82
CA ILE A 21 21.66 42.88 -36.97
C ILE A 21 21.47 41.37 -36.67
N GLU A 22 22.55 40.61 -36.48
CA GLU A 22 22.49 39.28 -35.81
C GLU A 22 22.31 39.41 -34.27
N GLY A 23 21.98 40.62 -33.80
CA GLY A 23 21.52 40.91 -32.47
C GLY A 23 20.24 40.16 -32.10
N VAL A 24 20.44 39.05 -31.38
CA VAL A 24 19.56 38.58 -30.30
C VAL A 24 18.16 38.14 -30.72
N GLN A 25 18.06 37.20 -31.67
CA GLN A 25 17.03 36.18 -31.51
C GLN A 25 17.63 35.07 -30.66
N ALA A 26 17.12 34.91 -29.43
CA ALA A 26 17.35 33.69 -28.68
C ALA A 26 17.01 32.53 -29.62
N GLN A 27 17.98 31.65 -29.91
CA GLN A 27 17.71 30.47 -30.71
C GLN A 27 16.68 29.65 -29.94
N ASN A 28 15.45 29.68 -30.41
CA ASN A 28 14.32 28.99 -29.82
C ASN A 28 13.97 27.81 -30.73
N ASN A 29 13.64 26.67 -30.13
CA ASN A 29 13.24 25.52 -30.91
C ASN A 29 11.77 25.69 -31.35
N SER A 30 11.56 26.21 -32.56
CA SER A 30 10.22 26.45 -33.11
C SER A 30 9.38 25.17 -33.22
N SER A 31 10.02 24.01 -33.39
CA SER A 31 9.36 22.70 -33.43
C SER A 31 8.91 22.20 -32.05
N LEU A 32 9.37 22.85 -30.98
CA LEU A 32 8.97 22.63 -29.60
C LEU A 32 8.38 23.90 -28.97
N TYR A 33 7.59 24.65 -29.74
CA TYR A 33 6.87 25.85 -29.29
C TYR A 33 7.78 26.94 -28.74
N ASP A 34 8.92 27.13 -29.39
CA ASP A 34 9.93 28.11 -29.03
C ASP A 34 10.56 27.90 -27.65
N ILE A 35 10.58 26.66 -27.17
CA ILE A 35 11.32 26.33 -25.94
C ILE A 35 12.81 26.71 -26.13
N PRO A 36 13.48 27.25 -25.09
CA PRO A 36 14.84 27.74 -25.20
C PRO A 36 15.84 26.64 -25.56
N THR A 37 16.77 26.91 -26.47
CA THR A 37 17.92 26.03 -26.71
C THR A 37 18.90 26.06 -25.54
N ALA A 38 19.77 25.05 -25.45
CA ALA A 38 20.85 25.04 -24.48
C ALA A 38 21.76 26.27 -24.61
N GLU A 39 22.03 26.71 -25.84
CA GLU A 39 22.83 27.91 -26.09
C GLU A 39 22.20 29.16 -25.48
N SER A 40 20.88 29.31 -25.63
CA SER A 40 20.12 30.40 -25.00
C SER A 40 20.30 30.41 -23.48
N VAL A 41 20.27 29.24 -22.83
CA VAL A 41 20.52 29.12 -21.38
C VAL A 41 21.91 29.60 -21.00
N LEU A 42 22.95 29.12 -21.71
CA LEU A 42 24.34 29.47 -21.41
C LEU A 42 24.62 30.97 -21.63
N LYS A 43 23.92 31.58 -22.59
CA LYS A 43 24.03 33.01 -22.88
C LYS A 43 23.35 33.86 -21.81
N ASN A 44 22.13 33.50 -21.42
CA ASN A 44 21.25 34.39 -20.65
C ASN A 44 21.27 34.14 -19.13
N ILE A 45 21.56 32.93 -18.67
CA ILE A 45 21.66 32.65 -17.23
C ILE A 45 23.04 33.03 -16.70
N LYS A 46 23.07 33.97 -15.75
CA LYS A 46 24.28 34.48 -15.08
C LYS A 46 24.13 34.43 -13.56
N GLY A 47 25.23 34.15 -12.89
CA GLY A 47 25.36 34.17 -11.44
C GLY A 47 26.25 35.32 -10.97
N ASN A 48 26.37 35.46 -9.65
CA ASN A 48 27.20 36.48 -9.01
C ASN A 48 28.70 36.26 -9.25
N ASN A 49 29.09 35.02 -9.57
CA ASN A 49 30.45 34.65 -9.94
C ASN A 49 30.43 33.48 -10.95
N LYS A 50 31.60 33.02 -11.39
CA LYS A 50 31.71 31.93 -12.38
C LYS A 50 31.14 30.61 -11.86
N LYS A 51 31.44 30.22 -10.62
CA LYS A 51 30.92 28.98 -10.00
C LYS A 51 29.39 29.03 -9.93
N ASP A 52 28.84 30.16 -9.48
CA ASP A 52 27.40 30.42 -9.40
C ASP A 52 26.71 30.40 -10.77
N THR A 53 27.35 31.02 -11.77
CA THR A 53 26.84 31.03 -13.16
C THR A 53 26.69 29.62 -13.69
N TYR A 54 27.71 28.77 -13.56
CA TYR A 54 27.64 27.40 -14.03
C TYR A 54 26.63 26.55 -13.23
N ALA A 55 26.55 26.73 -11.91
CA ALA A 55 25.55 26.03 -11.09
C ALA A 55 24.10 26.39 -11.51
N LYS A 56 23.81 27.68 -11.74
CA LYS A 56 22.50 28.14 -12.25
C LYS A 56 22.22 27.64 -13.66
N GLN A 57 23.19 27.73 -14.56
CA GLN A 57 23.04 27.21 -15.94
C GLN A 57 22.70 25.72 -15.94
N TYR A 58 23.38 24.93 -15.12
CA TYR A 58 23.10 23.50 -14.99
C TYR A 58 21.70 23.25 -14.44
N ALA A 59 21.32 23.92 -13.36
CA ALA A 59 19.99 23.80 -12.79
C ALA A 59 18.88 24.18 -13.79
N ALA A 60 19.09 25.23 -14.60
CA ALA A 60 18.14 25.64 -15.62
C ALA A 60 18.01 24.60 -16.74
N LEU A 61 19.11 23.97 -17.15
CA LEU A 61 19.08 22.86 -18.12
C LEU A 61 18.40 21.61 -17.57
N VAL A 62 18.57 21.31 -16.27
CA VAL A 62 17.86 20.22 -15.61
C VAL A 62 16.35 20.51 -15.61
N GLU A 63 15.96 21.72 -15.27
CA GLU A 63 14.55 22.10 -15.25
C GLU A 63 13.92 22.09 -16.64
N LEU A 64 14.61 22.62 -17.65
CA LEU A 64 14.18 22.51 -19.04
C LEU A 64 14.04 21.05 -19.49
N THR A 65 14.89 20.14 -19.01
CA THR A 65 14.75 18.71 -19.29
C THR A 65 13.46 18.16 -18.67
N ASN A 66 13.10 18.57 -17.46
CA ASN A 66 11.86 18.17 -16.81
C ASN A 66 10.64 18.74 -17.55
N ILE A 67 10.68 20.01 -17.91
CA ILE A 67 9.65 20.68 -18.69
C ILE A 67 9.45 19.96 -20.03
N VAL A 68 10.52 19.68 -20.79
CA VAL A 68 10.43 18.99 -22.08
C VAL A 68 9.83 17.59 -21.98
N LYS A 69 10.07 16.85 -20.88
CA LYS A 69 9.41 15.55 -20.64
C LYS A 69 7.89 15.67 -20.54
N THR A 70 7.36 16.79 -20.05
CA THR A 70 5.89 17.01 -20.00
C THR A 70 5.25 17.16 -21.38
N TYR A 71 6.04 17.45 -22.42
CA TYR A 71 5.59 17.54 -23.81
C TYR A 71 5.68 16.21 -24.56
N LYS A 72 6.16 15.15 -23.91
CA LYS A 72 6.28 13.84 -24.54
C LYS A 72 4.89 13.31 -24.91
N SER A 73 4.67 13.12 -26.20
CA SER A 73 3.47 12.54 -26.80
C SER A 73 3.87 11.74 -28.02
N ASP A 74 3.05 10.76 -28.43
CA ASP A 74 3.36 9.82 -29.51
C ASP A 74 3.81 10.48 -30.83
N LYS A 75 3.46 11.75 -31.07
CA LYS A 75 3.81 12.51 -32.29
C LYS A 75 5.02 13.45 -32.14
N THR A 76 5.53 13.68 -30.93
CA THR A 76 6.61 14.63 -30.64
C THR A 76 7.90 13.97 -30.13
N ASP A 77 7.89 12.65 -29.96
CA ASP A 77 8.96 11.88 -29.30
C ASP A 77 10.36 12.13 -29.89
N LEU A 78 10.52 12.13 -31.22
CA LEU A 78 11.83 12.35 -31.83
C LEU A 78 12.39 13.76 -31.56
N ILE A 79 11.52 14.77 -31.55
CA ILE A 79 11.91 16.18 -31.32
C ILE A 79 12.26 16.37 -29.84
N VAL A 80 11.41 15.83 -28.95
CA VAL A 80 11.63 15.82 -27.50
C VAL A 80 12.96 15.13 -27.17
N SER A 81 13.22 13.96 -27.75
CA SER A 81 14.48 13.23 -27.54
C SER A 81 15.71 14.01 -27.99
N LYS A 82 15.68 14.65 -29.16
CA LYS A 82 16.79 15.49 -29.62
C LYS A 82 17.03 16.70 -28.71
N GLN A 83 15.96 17.36 -28.26
CA GLN A 83 16.09 18.49 -27.33
C GLN A 83 16.65 18.05 -25.97
N MET A 84 16.23 16.89 -25.47
CA MET A 84 16.79 16.32 -24.23
C MET A 84 18.28 15.99 -24.39
N GLU A 85 18.69 15.42 -25.52
CA GLU A 85 20.10 15.12 -25.82
C GLU A 85 20.94 16.41 -25.87
N GLU A 86 20.41 17.48 -26.47
CA GLU A 86 21.04 18.80 -26.48
C GLU A 86 21.28 19.32 -25.05
N TYR A 87 20.26 19.26 -24.19
CA TYR A 87 20.39 19.71 -22.80
C TYR A 87 21.37 18.84 -22.01
N GLN A 88 21.38 17.53 -22.20
CA GLN A 88 22.32 16.63 -21.54
C GLN A 88 23.77 16.94 -21.94
N LYS A 89 24.05 17.13 -23.23
CA LYS A 89 25.38 17.54 -23.70
C LYS A 89 25.82 18.88 -23.10
N ALA A 90 24.89 19.83 -22.98
CA ALA A 90 25.18 21.11 -22.36
C ALA A 90 25.41 21.00 -20.85
N GLN A 91 24.66 20.16 -20.15
CA GLN A 91 24.86 19.86 -18.72
C GLN A 91 26.27 19.32 -18.47
N ASP A 92 26.70 18.35 -19.27
CA ASP A 92 28.05 17.78 -19.18
C ASP A 92 29.12 18.85 -19.42
N LYS A 93 28.95 19.68 -20.44
CA LYS A 93 29.86 20.79 -20.74
C LYS A 93 29.94 21.80 -19.59
N VAL A 94 28.80 22.19 -19.01
CA VAL A 94 28.75 23.12 -17.88
C VAL A 94 29.47 22.56 -16.66
N TYR A 95 29.29 21.27 -16.38
CA TYR A 95 30.01 20.60 -15.29
C TYR A 95 31.53 20.59 -15.52
N GLN A 96 31.99 20.26 -16.73
CA GLN A 96 33.42 20.30 -17.05
C GLN A 96 33.99 21.72 -16.96
N ASP A 97 33.26 22.72 -17.45
CA ASP A 97 33.64 24.13 -17.36
C ASP A 97 33.68 24.62 -15.90
N PHE A 98 32.76 24.16 -15.05
CA PHE A 98 32.80 24.45 -13.61
C PHE A 98 34.11 23.94 -12.97
N LYS A 99 34.53 22.71 -13.28
CA LYS A 99 35.75 22.13 -12.72
C LYS A 99 37.01 22.83 -13.23
N THR A 100 37.08 23.05 -14.54
CA THR A 100 38.30 23.48 -15.22
C THR A 100 38.46 25.00 -15.27
N LYS A 101 37.38 25.75 -15.51
CA LYS A 101 37.42 27.21 -15.70
C LYS A 101 37.05 28.00 -14.45
N ALA A 102 36.24 27.44 -13.56
CA ALA A 102 35.89 28.07 -12.28
C ALA A 102 36.69 27.51 -11.09
N GLY A 103 37.53 26.49 -11.31
CA GLY A 103 38.35 25.86 -10.26
C GLY A 103 37.52 25.22 -9.16
N GLY A 104 36.32 24.74 -9.48
CA GLY A 104 35.42 24.11 -8.51
C GLY A 104 35.74 22.65 -8.24
N SER A 105 35.60 22.22 -7.00
CA SER A 105 35.70 20.80 -6.60
C SER A 105 34.39 20.03 -6.83
N ASN A 106 34.45 18.70 -6.80
CA ASN A 106 33.25 17.86 -6.90
C ASN A 106 32.26 18.10 -5.75
N ASN A 107 32.76 18.32 -4.53
CA ASN A 107 31.91 18.55 -3.37
C ASN A 107 31.18 19.89 -3.48
N GLU A 108 31.90 20.95 -3.84
CA GLU A 108 31.30 22.28 -4.10
C GLU A 108 30.26 22.22 -5.22
N TRP A 109 30.54 21.50 -6.31
CA TRP A 109 29.56 21.28 -7.38
C TRP A 109 28.27 20.72 -6.82
N HIS A 110 28.37 19.58 -6.12
CA HIS A 110 27.22 18.88 -5.58
C HIS A 110 26.42 19.68 -4.56
N GLU A 111 27.06 20.56 -3.81
CA GLU A 111 26.37 21.46 -2.89
C GLU A 111 25.61 22.54 -3.66
N MET A 112 26.30 23.23 -4.57
CA MET A 112 25.74 24.38 -5.29
C MET A 112 24.60 24.03 -6.24
N TRP A 113 24.75 23.01 -7.10
CA TRP A 113 23.66 22.70 -8.03
C TRP A 113 22.44 22.12 -7.31
N ARG A 114 22.65 21.34 -6.22
CA ARG A 114 21.53 20.82 -5.42
C ARG A 114 20.78 21.93 -4.70
N GLU A 115 21.47 22.98 -4.29
CA GLU A 115 20.81 24.16 -3.72
C GLU A 115 19.81 24.75 -4.72
N TYR A 116 20.23 24.95 -5.97
CA TYR A 116 19.36 25.49 -7.03
C TYR A 116 18.25 24.52 -7.48
N VAL A 117 18.53 23.22 -7.58
CA VAL A 117 17.54 22.24 -8.04
C VAL A 117 16.53 21.86 -6.94
N TYR A 118 16.97 21.70 -5.69
CA TYR A 118 16.12 21.14 -4.63
C TYR A 118 15.71 22.14 -3.55
N LYS A 119 16.54 23.16 -3.26
CA LYS A 119 16.32 24.02 -2.10
C LYS A 119 15.75 25.39 -2.45
N THR A 120 16.14 26.02 -3.56
CA THR A 120 15.69 27.38 -3.90
C THR A 120 14.31 27.37 -4.58
N PRO A 121 13.20 27.80 -3.93
CA PRO A 121 11.84 27.71 -4.49
C PRO A 121 11.64 28.51 -5.78
N ARG A 122 12.33 29.65 -5.95
CA ARG A 122 12.19 30.53 -7.11
C ARG A 122 12.87 30.00 -8.37
N PHE A 123 13.98 29.27 -8.24
CA PHE A 123 14.70 28.72 -9.37
C PHE A 123 13.98 27.50 -10.02
N ARG A 124 12.95 26.96 -9.36
CA ARG A 124 12.37 25.63 -9.64
C ARG A 124 11.52 25.52 -10.90
N GLU A 125 11.08 26.62 -11.51
CA GLU A 125 10.34 26.56 -12.78
C GLU A 125 10.02 27.98 -13.25
N GLU A 126 9.47 28.78 -12.33
CA GLU A 126 9.00 30.13 -12.61
C GLU A 126 10.12 31.03 -13.10
N GLU A 127 11.30 31.02 -12.47
CA GLU A 127 12.44 31.83 -12.90
C GLU A 127 13.00 31.38 -14.25
N VAL A 128 13.04 30.07 -14.53
CA VAL A 128 13.46 29.51 -15.82
C VAL A 128 12.49 29.92 -16.92
N ILE A 129 11.19 29.82 -16.66
CA ILE A 129 10.14 30.22 -17.60
C ILE A 129 10.16 31.73 -17.81
N GLU A 130 10.19 32.52 -16.74
CA GLU A 130 10.15 33.98 -16.85
C GLU A 130 11.36 34.55 -17.57
N THR A 131 12.55 33.98 -17.33
CA THR A 131 13.82 34.47 -17.88
C THR A 131 14.05 34.00 -19.32
N LEU A 132 13.67 32.76 -19.64
CA LEU A 132 14.08 32.13 -20.90
C LEU A 132 12.94 31.96 -21.90
N PHE A 133 11.69 31.84 -21.46
CA PHE A 133 10.60 31.54 -22.38
C PHE A 133 10.08 32.82 -23.03
N ASN A 134 9.81 32.75 -24.33
CA ASN A 134 9.00 33.77 -24.99
C ASN A 134 7.51 33.58 -24.64
N GLN A 135 6.66 34.53 -25.02
CA GLN A 135 5.23 34.48 -24.68
C GLN A 135 4.51 33.23 -25.21
N ASN A 136 4.92 32.74 -26.39
CA ASN A 136 4.33 31.54 -27.02
C ASN A 136 4.63 30.29 -26.18
N ALA A 137 5.90 30.08 -25.84
CA ALA A 137 6.35 28.99 -24.98
C ALA A 137 5.68 29.04 -23.60
N LYS A 138 5.57 30.24 -22.99
CA LYS A 138 4.88 30.43 -21.69
C LYS A 138 3.43 29.98 -21.75
N ASN A 139 2.68 30.46 -22.75
CA ASN A 139 1.26 30.15 -22.89
C ASN A 139 1.02 28.65 -23.06
N HIS A 140 1.83 27.98 -23.88
CA HIS A 140 1.67 26.56 -24.12
C HIS A 140 2.06 25.71 -22.91
N TYR A 141 3.15 26.07 -22.24
CA TYR A 141 3.56 25.42 -21.00
C TYR A 141 2.46 25.50 -19.92
N LEU A 142 1.89 26.68 -19.69
CA LEU A 142 0.81 26.88 -18.71
C LEU A 142 -0.43 26.04 -19.06
N LYS A 143 -0.77 25.96 -20.35
CA LYS A 143 -1.86 25.09 -20.83
C LYS A 143 -1.58 23.62 -20.51
N LYS A 144 -0.39 23.12 -20.85
CA LYS A 144 0.01 21.72 -20.59
C LYS A 144 0.06 21.39 -19.11
N ARG A 145 0.55 22.30 -18.29
CA ARG A 145 0.56 22.15 -16.83
C ARG A 145 -0.84 22.08 -16.25
N LYS A 146 -1.77 22.91 -16.74
CA LYS A 146 -3.18 22.83 -16.35
C LYS A 146 -3.78 21.48 -16.74
N GLU A 147 -3.58 21.02 -17.97
CA GLU A 147 -4.03 19.70 -18.43
C GLU A 147 -3.49 18.55 -17.55
N LEU A 148 -2.22 18.62 -17.17
CA LEU A 148 -1.58 17.63 -16.28
C LEU A 148 -2.21 17.64 -14.88
N ASN A 149 -2.37 18.83 -14.28
CA ASN A 149 -2.98 18.97 -12.96
C ASN A 149 -4.44 18.48 -12.94
N ASP A 150 -5.21 18.78 -13.99
CA ASP A 150 -6.59 18.31 -14.12
C ASP A 150 -6.65 16.77 -14.22
N ARG A 151 -5.69 16.14 -14.92
CA ARG A 151 -5.58 14.67 -14.97
C ARG A 151 -5.20 14.07 -13.62
N LEU A 152 -4.22 14.66 -12.93
CA LEU A 152 -3.78 14.21 -11.61
C LEU A 152 -4.93 14.30 -10.59
N ARG A 153 -5.71 15.39 -10.63
CA ARG A 153 -6.89 15.57 -9.78
C ARG A 153 -7.94 14.48 -10.04
N LYS A 154 -8.30 14.24 -11.31
CA LYS A 154 -9.24 13.16 -11.66
C LYS A 154 -8.76 11.78 -11.20
N SER A 155 -7.45 11.51 -11.29
CA SER A 155 -6.87 10.27 -10.81
C SER A 155 -6.91 10.15 -9.28
N ALA A 156 -6.72 11.26 -8.56
CA ALA A 156 -6.83 11.29 -7.11
C ALA A 156 -8.29 11.07 -6.67
N ASP A 157 -9.23 11.77 -7.30
CA ASP A 157 -10.67 11.60 -7.02
C ASP A 157 -11.12 10.14 -7.26
N ALA A 158 -10.65 9.50 -8.34
CA ALA A 158 -10.94 8.09 -8.63
C ALA A 158 -10.30 7.13 -7.60
N LEU A 159 -9.10 7.45 -7.10
CA LEU A 159 -8.44 6.67 -6.06
C LEU A 159 -9.20 6.78 -4.73
N ASP A 160 -9.68 7.98 -4.40
CA ASP A 160 -10.46 8.22 -3.19
C ASP A 160 -11.81 7.47 -3.24
N GLU A 161 -12.47 7.43 -4.40
CA GLU A 161 -13.68 6.64 -4.62
C GLU A 161 -13.42 5.13 -4.43
N GLN A 162 -12.34 4.61 -5.02
CA GLN A 162 -11.95 3.20 -4.86
C GLN A 162 -11.61 2.86 -3.40
N ASN A 163 -10.93 3.75 -2.68
CA ASN A 163 -10.62 3.56 -1.27
C ASN A 163 -11.88 3.54 -0.40
N ALA A 164 -12.87 4.39 -0.71
CA ALA A 164 -14.14 4.39 0.00
C ALA A 164 -14.92 3.08 -0.19
N GLU A 165 -14.89 2.50 -1.39
CA GLU A 165 -15.48 1.19 -1.68
C GLU A 165 -14.78 0.05 -0.91
N ILE A 166 -13.44 0.07 -0.84
CA ILE A 166 -12.68 -0.93 -0.08
C ILE A 166 -13.04 -0.87 1.42
N ILE A 167 -13.16 0.33 1.97
CA ILE A 167 -13.52 0.53 3.38
C ILE A 167 -14.93 -0.02 3.65
N SER A 168 -15.91 0.25 2.78
CA SER A 168 -17.27 -0.24 2.98
C SER A 168 -17.38 -1.77 2.94
N ILE A 169 -16.62 -2.42 2.05
CA ILE A 169 -16.53 -3.89 1.98
C ILE A 169 -15.91 -4.45 3.27
N GLN A 170 -14.85 -3.81 3.79
CA GLN A 170 -14.20 -4.25 5.03
C GLN A 170 -15.13 -4.14 6.24
N ASP A 171 -15.89 -3.05 6.35
CA ASP A 171 -16.87 -2.84 7.43
C ASP A 171 -17.99 -3.89 7.41
N GLU A 172 -18.47 -4.26 6.21
CA GLU A 172 -19.47 -5.32 6.04
C GLU A 172 -18.91 -6.70 6.45
N GLU A 173 -17.69 -7.03 6.04
CA GLU A 173 -17.02 -8.27 6.44
C GLU A 173 -16.78 -8.34 7.95
N GLU A 174 -16.35 -7.25 8.59
CA GLU A 174 -16.11 -7.22 10.03
C GLU A 174 -17.43 -7.45 10.80
N THR A 175 -18.52 -6.84 10.34
CA THR A 175 -19.86 -7.03 10.89
C THR A 175 -20.30 -8.48 10.76
N ARG A 176 -20.13 -9.10 9.59
CA ARG A 176 -20.43 -10.51 9.35
C ARG A 176 -19.61 -11.43 10.25
N ILE A 177 -18.33 -11.15 10.46
CA ILE A 177 -17.46 -11.93 11.34
C ILE A 177 -17.90 -11.80 12.81
N LYS A 178 -18.29 -10.59 13.26
CA LYS A 178 -18.84 -10.37 14.61
C LYS A 178 -20.11 -11.18 14.82
N ASP A 179 -21.03 -11.15 13.87
CA ASP A 179 -22.26 -11.95 13.90
C ASP A 179 -21.98 -13.46 13.97
N LEU A 180 -21.05 -13.96 13.14
CA LEU A 180 -20.66 -15.37 13.17
C LEU A 180 -20.03 -15.77 14.51
N LYS A 181 -19.17 -14.92 15.09
CA LYS A 181 -18.59 -15.16 16.42
C LYS A 181 -19.67 -15.18 17.50
N GLN A 182 -20.65 -14.28 17.44
CA GLN A 182 -21.76 -14.24 18.39
C GLN A 182 -22.63 -15.49 18.26
N ARG A 183 -23.03 -15.88 17.05
CA ARG A 183 -23.79 -17.13 16.81
C ARG A 183 -23.03 -18.35 17.32
N ASN A 184 -21.72 -18.47 17.04
CA ASN A 184 -20.90 -19.56 17.55
C ASN A 184 -20.82 -19.59 19.09
N LYS A 185 -20.79 -18.41 19.74
CA LYS A 185 -20.83 -18.31 21.20
C LYS A 185 -22.17 -18.81 21.76
N GLU A 186 -23.28 -18.46 21.12
CA GLU A 186 -24.61 -18.92 21.50
C GLU A 186 -24.77 -20.44 21.31
N ILE A 187 -24.31 -20.98 20.19
CA ILE A 187 -24.26 -22.43 19.92
C ILE A 187 -23.49 -23.15 21.02
N ARG A 188 -22.28 -22.68 21.36
CA ARG A 188 -21.45 -23.30 22.40
C ARG A 188 -22.12 -23.27 23.76
N LYS A 189 -22.74 -22.15 24.14
CA LYS A 189 -23.51 -22.04 25.40
C LYS A 189 -24.68 -23.02 25.44
N GLY A 190 -25.35 -23.24 24.30
CA GLY A 190 -26.43 -24.21 24.18
C GLY A 190 -25.96 -25.66 24.28
N LEU A 191 -24.86 -26.04 23.61
CA LEU A 191 -24.48 -27.45 23.46
C LEU A 191 -23.60 -28.01 24.59
N ILE A 192 -22.67 -27.21 25.13
CA ILE A 192 -21.67 -27.68 26.12
C ILE A 192 -22.31 -28.33 27.36
N PRO A 193 -23.36 -27.76 27.98
CA PRO A 193 -23.97 -28.36 29.17
C PRO A 193 -24.50 -29.78 28.93
N TYR A 194 -25.09 -30.03 27.75
CA TYR A 194 -25.62 -31.35 27.41
C TYR A 194 -24.51 -32.38 27.15
N ILE A 195 -23.40 -31.95 26.52
CA ILE A 195 -22.23 -32.81 26.34
C ILE A 195 -21.64 -33.21 27.69
N ILE A 196 -21.51 -32.27 28.62
CA ILE A 196 -21.05 -32.55 29.99
C ILE A 196 -22.02 -33.51 30.69
N GLY A 197 -23.33 -33.27 30.57
CA GLY A 197 -24.36 -34.15 31.13
C GLY A 197 -24.30 -35.58 30.59
N LEU A 198 -24.03 -35.77 29.29
CA LEU A 198 -23.81 -37.08 28.68
C LEU A 198 -22.59 -37.80 29.28
N ILE A 199 -21.47 -37.10 29.43
CA ILE A 199 -20.25 -37.67 30.03
C ILE A 199 -20.52 -38.13 31.46
N ILE A 200 -21.21 -37.32 32.26
CA ILE A 200 -21.59 -37.67 33.64
C ILE A 200 -22.52 -38.89 33.65
N GLY A 201 -23.54 -38.91 32.79
CA GLY A 201 -24.48 -40.03 32.68
C GLY A 201 -23.78 -41.34 32.32
N ILE A 202 -22.89 -41.31 31.33
CA ILE A 202 -22.07 -42.46 30.93
C ILE A 202 -21.18 -42.94 32.09
N PHE A 203 -20.55 -42.01 32.83
CA PHE A 203 -19.74 -42.37 33.99
C PHE A 203 -20.55 -43.06 35.09
N ILE A 204 -21.77 -42.58 35.38
CA ILE A 204 -22.69 -43.21 36.33
C ILE A 204 -23.03 -44.64 35.87
N LEU A 205 -23.31 -44.85 34.59
CA LEU A 205 -23.59 -46.18 34.03
C LEU A 205 -22.39 -47.13 34.17
N PHE A 206 -21.17 -46.66 33.90
CA PHE A 206 -19.95 -47.45 34.13
C PHE A 206 -19.79 -47.85 35.60
N LYS A 207 -20.01 -46.91 36.54
CA LYS A 207 -19.98 -47.20 37.97
C LYS A 207 -21.07 -48.21 38.38
N ALA A 208 -22.29 -48.04 37.89
CA ALA A 208 -23.40 -48.95 38.14
C ALA A 208 -23.11 -50.36 37.62
N ARG A 209 -22.56 -50.48 36.40
CA ARG A 209 -22.14 -51.76 35.81
C ARG A 209 -21.06 -52.44 36.64
N ASN A 210 -20.02 -51.70 37.04
CA ASN A 210 -18.95 -52.25 37.86
C ASN A 210 -19.46 -52.73 39.22
N TRP A 211 -20.38 -51.97 39.83
CA TRP A 211 -20.98 -52.36 41.11
C TRP A 211 -21.87 -53.60 40.97
N ASN A 212 -22.70 -53.66 39.93
CA ASN A 212 -23.48 -54.85 39.60
C ASN A 212 -22.60 -56.08 39.34
N HIS A 213 -21.46 -55.89 38.67
CA HIS A 213 -20.51 -56.98 38.44
C HIS A 213 -19.95 -57.53 39.75
N LYS A 214 -19.49 -56.66 40.66
CA LYS A 214 -19.03 -57.04 42.00
C LYS A 214 -20.12 -57.76 42.81
N LEU A 215 -21.37 -57.30 42.72
CA LEU A 215 -22.49 -57.95 43.40
C LEU A 215 -22.75 -59.35 42.83
N ARG A 216 -22.73 -59.50 41.51
CA ARG A 216 -22.90 -60.82 40.86
C ARG A 216 -21.75 -61.76 41.16
N GLU A 217 -20.52 -61.26 41.18
CA GLU A 217 -19.34 -62.03 41.52
C GLU A 217 -19.41 -62.53 42.97
N TYR A 218 -19.86 -61.68 43.90
CA TYR A 218 -20.12 -62.06 45.28
C TYR A 218 -21.24 -63.10 45.38
N GLU A 219 -22.37 -62.89 44.69
CA GLU A 219 -23.48 -63.85 44.66
C GLU A 219 -23.01 -65.21 44.14
N PHE A 220 -22.21 -65.24 43.06
CA PHE A 220 -21.67 -66.46 42.48
C PHE A 220 -20.72 -67.20 43.42
N LYS A 221 -19.81 -66.48 44.09
CA LYS A 221 -18.80 -67.08 44.99
C LYS A 221 -19.38 -67.63 46.29
N ASN A 222 -20.56 -67.17 46.70
CA ASN A 222 -21.19 -67.53 47.97
C ASN A 222 -22.52 -68.27 47.80
N ILE A 223 -22.82 -68.80 46.60
CA ILE A 223 -23.99 -69.64 46.38
C ILE A 223 -23.79 -71.00 47.06
N THR A 224 -24.81 -71.47 47.79
CA THR A 224 -24.86 -72.84 48.34
C THR A 224 -25.35 -73.82 47.27
N ASP A 225 -25.19 -75.13 47.51
CA ASP A 225 -25.68 -76.19 46.63
C ASP A 225 -27.21 -76.12 46.37
N GLY A 226 -27.95 -75.43 47.25
CA GLY A 226 -29.38 -75.14 47.09
C GLY A 226 -29.71 -73.87 46.29
N GLY A 227 -28.72 -73.18 45.71
CA GLY A 227 -28.91 -71.97 44.90
C GLY A 227 -29.19 -70.69 45.69
N VAL A 228 -29.00 -70.70 47.01
CA VAL A 228 -29.19 -69.52 47.88
C VAL A 228 -27.84 -68.89 48.21
N VAL A 229 -27.75 -67.57 48.20
CA VAL A 229 -26.52 -66.85 48.59
C VAL A 229 -26.33 -66.93 50.10
N ASN A 230 -25.20 -67.47 50.55
CA ASN A 230 -24.82 -67.57 51.95
C ASN A 230 -24.22 -66.25 52.42
N PHE A 231 -24.71 -65.73 53.55
CA PHE A 231 -24.21 -64.51 54.19
C PHE A 231 -23.73 -64.84 55.61
N LYS A 232 -22.65 -64.21 56.08
CA LYS A 232 -22.09 -64.50 57.42
C LYS A 232 -23.02 -64.07 58.55
N ASP A 233 -23.76 -62.99 58.33
CA ASP A 233 -24.75 -62.48 59.26
C ASP A 233 -25.88 -61.73 58.53
N PHE A 234 -26.91 -61.37 59.30
CA PHE A 234 -28.04 -60.59 58.81
C PHE A 234 -27.62 -59.19 58.29
N LYS A 235 -26.59 -58.59 58.87
CA LYS A 235 -26.11 -57.25 58.49
C LYS A 235 -25.49 -57.25 57.09
N GLU A 236 -24.77 -58.31 56.74
CA GLU A 236 -24.16 -58.51 55.42
C GLU A 236 -25.24 -58.75 54.35
N ALA A 237 -26.24 -59.58 54.66
CA ALA A 237 -27.41 -59.76 53.80
C ALA A 237 -28.16 -58.44 53.55
N GLU A 238 -28.36 -57.64 54.59
CA GLU A 238 -29.02 -56.33 54.46
C GLU A 238 -28.17 -55.35 53.64
N ARG A 239 -26.85 -55.32 53.85
CA ARG A 239 -25.92 -54.51 53.07
C ARG A 239 -25.92 -54.91 51.59
N HIS A 240 -25.93 -56.21 51.29
CA HIS A 240 -26.03 -56.72 49.92
C HIS A 240 -27.35 -56.31 49.26
N ARG A 241 -28.47 -56.45 49.96
CA ARG A 241 -29.79 -56.00 49.49
C ARG A 241 -29.80 -54.49 49.20
N LYS A 242 -29.27 -53.68 50.11
CA LYS A 242 -29.14 -52.22 49.93
C LYS A 242 -28.26 -51.90 48.72
N ASN A 243 -27.08 -52.53 48.60
CA ASN A 243 -26.17 -52.33 47.47
C ASN A 243 -26.79 -52.72 46.13
N LYS A 244 -27.59 -53.80 46.08
CA LYS A 244 -28.36 -54.21 44.90
C LYS A 244 -29.41 -53.16 44.53
N GLY A 245 -30.09 -52.58 45.53
CA GLY A 245 -30.98 -51.43 45.36
C GLY A 245 -30.26 -50.19 44.82
N TYR A 246 -29.13 -49.81 45.42
CA TYR A 246 -28.31 -48.68 44.99
C TYR A 246 -27.78 -48.86 43.57
N SER A 247 -27.33 -50.05 43.19
CA SER A 247 -26.82 -50.29 41.84
C SER A 247 -27.93 -50.19 40.79
N LYS A 248 -29.14 -50.67 41.08
CA LYS A 248 -30.32 -50.46 40.22
C LYS A 248 -30.69 -48.98 40.11
N LEU A 249 -30.71 -48.26 41.23
CA LEU A 249 -30.99 -46.82 41.26
C LEU A 249 -29.97 -46.04 40.40
N LEU A 250 -28.67 -46.30 40.56
CA LEU A 250 -27.62 -45.67 39.77
C LEU A 250 -27.75 -45.98 38.29
N TRP A 251 -28.10 -47.22 37.93
CA TRP A 251 -28.36 -47.59 36.53
C TRP A 251 -29.53 -46.77 35.96
N THR A 252 -30.67 -46.74 36.65
CA THR A 252 -31.85 -45.98 36.22
C THR A 252 -31.56 -44.49 36.09
N LEU A 253 -30.88 -43.89 37.07
CA LEU A 253 -30.48 -42.48 37.02
C LEU A 253 -29.52 -42.21 35.86
N GLY A 254 -28.53 -43.09 35.65
CA GLY A 254 -27.60 -42.97 34.52
C GLY A 254 -28.33 -43.00 33.17
N VAL A 255 -29.30 -43.91 32.99
CA VAL A 255 -30.11 -43.98 31.76
C VAL A 255 -30.93 -42.70 31.58
N ILE A 256 -31.62 -42.22 32.62
CA ILE A 256 -32.42 -40.99 32.55
C ILE A 256 -31.55 -39.79 32.16
N VAL A 257 -30.39 -39.62 32.81
CA VAL A 257 -29.46 -38.52 32.51
C VAL A 257 -28.97 -38.60 31.06
N VAL A 258 -28.59 -39.78 30.58
CA VAL A 258 -28.14 -39.95 29.18
C VAL A 258 -29.27 -39.63 28.20
N LEU A 259 -30.46 -40.19 28.40
CA LEU A 259 -31.59 -39.98 27.49
C LEU A 259 -32.04 -38.51 27.46
N TYR A 260 -32.14 -37.87 28.62
CA TYR A 260 -32.52 -36.46 28.70
C TYR A 260 -31.51 -35.57 27.96
N ASN A 261 -30.21 -35.73 28.24
CA ASN A 261 -29.19 -34.91 27.60
C ASN A 261 -29.06 -35.22 26.10
N PHE A 262 -29.25 -36.48 25.69
CA PHE A 262 -29.26 -36.85 24.27
C PHE A 262 -30.43 -36.19 23.53
N MET A 263 -31.65 -36.30 24.06
CA MET A 263 -32.84 -35.69 23.47
C MET A 263 -32.73 -34.16 23.43
N ALA A 264 -32.23 -33.54 24.49
CA ALA A 264 -32.01 -32.10 24.53
C ALA A 264 -30.94 -31.65 23.52
N LEU A 265 -29.88 -32.44 23.33
CA LEU A 265 -28.86 -32.17 22.32
C LEU A 265 -29.43 -32.26 20.90
N VAL A 266 -30.19 -33.31 20.59
CA VAL A 266 -30.88 -33.46 19.29
C VAL A 266 -31.85 -32.30 19.04
N PHE A 267 -32.64 -31.92 20.03
CA PHE A 267 -33.57 -30.78 19.91
C PHE A 267 -32.87 -29.44 19.68
N ASN A 268 -31.74 -29.20 20.37
CA ASN A 268 -30.98 -27.97 20.16
C ASN A 268 -30.29 -27.96 18.78
N LEU A 269 -29.83 -29.12 18.30
CA LEU A 269 -29.27 -29.25 16.95
C LEU A 269 -30.33 -29.04 15.86
N THR A 270 -31.54 -29.59 16.02
CA THR A 270 -32.62 -29.36 15.05
C THR A 270 -33.06 -27.90 15.05
N LYS A 271 -33.19 -27.26 16.21
CA LYS A 271 -33.47 -25.82 16.29
C LYS A 271 -32.41 -24.98 15.58
N LEU A 272 -31.14 -25.37 15.68
CA LEU A 272 -30.06 -24.73 14.93
C LEU A 272 -30.27 -24.88 13.42
N THR A 273 -30.53 -26.09 12.92
CA THR A 273 -30.74 -26.31 11.48
C THR A 273 -31.97 -25.62 10.89
N TYR A 274 -32.98 -25.25 11.69
CA TYR A 274 -34.17 -24.51 11.21
C TYR A 274 -34.01 -22.99 11.24
N VAL A 275 -32.99 -22.48 11.93
CA VAL A 275 -32.69 -21.04 12.04
C VAL A 275 -31.66 -20.61 10.99
N PHE A 276 -30.98 -21.57 10.34
CA PHE A 276 -30.10 -21.37 9.19
C PHE A 276 -30.79 -21.79 7.90
#